data_AF-A0A968VTM4-F1
#
_entry.id   AF-A0A968VTM4-F1
#
_cell.length_a   1.000
_cell.length_b   1.000
_cell.length_c   1.000
_cell.angle_alpha   90.00
_cell.angle_beta   90.00
_cell.angle_gamma   90.00
#
_symmetry.space_group_name_H-M   'P 1'
#
loop_
_entity.id
_entity.type
_entity.pdbx_description
1 polymer ?
#
loop_
_entity_poly.entity_id
_entity_poly.type
_entity_poly.pdbx_seq_one_letter_code
_entity_poly.pdbx_strand_id
1 'polypeptide(L)'
;MSDFNPESFLAGEYKEAFSTQDPEIPAGEYTGIIEKITPRQITPKDGGEARLLVMIDWQVDDENVRKICGRDKVIAQQKLWLDTEPNGTLSTGKGRNAHLGRLREAVGQNKPGKPWSWSMLLGQVATIKVTSEAGTDEYEGRYFYRVTGVTKK
;
A
#
# COMPACT_ATOMS: atom_id res chain seq x y z
N MET A 1 10.46 23.58 23.21
CA MET A 1 10.12 22.13 23.17
C MET A 1 8.83 21.98 23.93
N SER A 2 7.78 21.41 23.34
CA SER A 2 6.51 21.24 24.04
C SER A 2 6.65 20.08 25.02
N ASP A 3 6.53 20.35 26.33
CA ASP A 3 6.52 19.33 27.36
C ASP A 3 5.20 18.54 27.28
N PHE A 4 5.21 17.48 26.47
CA PHE A 4 4.13 16.51 26.45
C PHE A 4 4.21 15.64 27.71
N ASN A 5 3.22 15.76 28.60
CA ASN A 5 3.07 14.88 29.76
C ASN A 5 2.02 13.77 29.45
N PRO A 6 2.44 12.49 29.34
CA PRO A 6 1.53 11.38 29.05
C PRO A 6 0.43 11.17 30.08
N GLU A 7 0.71 11.42 31.37
CA GLU A 7 -0.27 11.23 32.44
C GLU A 7 -1.40 12.27 32.35
N SER A 8 -1.06 13.51 32.03
CA SER A 8 -2.05 14.58 31.82
C SER A 8 -2.87 14.38 30.55
N PHE A 9 -2.31 13.76 29.51
CA PHE A 9 -3.04 13.39 28.29
C PHE A 9 -4.12 12.33 28.57
N LEU A 10 -3.78 11.32 29.39
CA LEU A 10 -4.72 10.26 29.77
C LEU A 10 -5.82 10.74 30.73
N ALA A 11 -5.54 11.79 31.53
CA ALA A 11 -6.54 12.44 32.38
C ALA A 11 -7.47 13.41 31.62
N GLY A 12 -7.27 13.60 30.32
CA GLY A 12 -8.10 14.48 29.49
C GLY A 12 -9.51 13.94 29.30
N GLU A 13 -10.51 14.77 29.57
CA GLU A 13 -11.91 14.44 29.29
C GLU A 13 -12.30 14.91 27.88
N TYR A 14 -12.85 14.00 27.09
CA TYR A 14 -13.39 14.28 25.76
C TYR A 14 -14.91 14.08 25.79
N LYS A 15 -15.67 15.11 25.44
CA LYS A 15 -17.15 15.09 25.45
C LYS A 15 -17.76 14.63 24.12
N GLU A 16 -16.93 14.51 23.09
CA GLU A 16 -17.36 14.14 21.74
C GLU A 16 -17.17 12.65 21.50
N ALA A 17 -18.06 12.04 20.72
CA ALA A 17 -17.90 10.66 20.29
C ALA A 17 -16.78 10.57 19.24
N PHE A 18 -15.83 9.69 19.46
CA PHE A 18 -14.81 9.38 18.46
C PHE A 18 -15.43 8.57 17.32
N SER A 19 -15.00 8.85 16.08
CA SER A 19 -15.41 8.04 14.93
C SER A 19 -15.02 6.59 15.14
N THR A 20 -15.97 5.67 14.96
CA THR A 20 -15.75 4.22 15.06
C THR A 20 -15.31 3.60 13.75
N GLN A 21 -15.38 4.36 12.65
CA GLN A 21 -15.02 3.91 11.30
C GLN A 21 -14.01 4.87 10.66
N ASP A 22 -13.06 4.29 9.92
CA ASP A 22 -12.20 5.06 9.03
C ASP A 22 -13.02 5.53 7.82
N PRO A 23 -12.83 6.76 7.35
CA PRO A 23 -13.59 7.29 6.23
C PRO A 23 -13.21 6.55 4.94
N GLU A 24 -14.22 5.95 4.29
CA GLU A 24 -14.07 5.11 3.10
C GLU A 24 -13.55 5.90 1.89
N ILE A 25 -12.47 5.42 1.27
CA ILE A 25 -12.11 5.83 -0.10
C ILE A 25 -13.08 5.12 -1.04
N PRO A 26 -13.89 5.84 -1.83
CA PRO A 26 -14.79 5.22 -2.78
C PRO A 26 -14.04 4.29 -3.74
N ALA A 27 -14.63 3.16 -4.09
CA ALA A 27 -14.02 2.26 -5.07
C ALA A 27 -13.99 2.96 -6.44
N GLY A 28 -12.83 2.99 -7.08
CA GLY A 28 -12.64 3.77 -8.30
C GLY A 28 -11.23 3.72 -8.85
N GLU A 29 -11.04 4.40 -9.98
CA GLU A 29 -9.74 4.64 -10.58
C GLU A 29 -9.26 6.04 -10.19
N TYR A 30 -8.05 6.12 -9.65
CA TYR A 30 -7.45 7.36 -9.18
C TYR A 30 -6.03 7.51 -9.71
N THR A 31 -5.55 8.74 -9.75
CA THR A 31 -4.12 8.99 -9.95
C THR A 31 -3.39 8.71 -8.64
N GLY A 32 -2.44 7.78 -8.67
CA GLY A 32 -1.61 7.41 -7.53
C GLY A 32 -0.15 7.80 -7.74
N ILE A 33 0.51 8.24 -6.68
CA ILE A 33 1.96 8.50 -6.63
C ILE A 33 2.59 7.52 -5.65
N ILE A 34 3.66 6.81 -6.05
CA ILE A 34 4.37 5.90 -5.14
C ILE A 34 5.17 6.72 -4.12
N GLU A 35 4.75 6.71 -2.86
CA GLU A 35 5.41 7.48 -1.79
C GLU A 35 6.43 6.62 -1.03
N LYS A 36 6.09 5.36 -0.75
CA LYS A 36 6.93 4.48 0.07
C LYS A 36 6.86 3.03 -0.39
N ILE A 37 7.99 2.34 -0.24
CA ILE A 37 8.13 0.91 -0.50
C ILE A 37 8.72 0.26 0.75
N THR A 38 8.00 -0.70 1.32
CA THR A 38 8.39 -1.38 2.57
C THR A 38 8.49 -2.89 2.34
N PRO A 39 9.69 -3.49 2.40
CA PRO A 39 9.84 -4.94 2.38
C PRO A 39 9.48 -5.55 3.73
N ARG A 40 8.83 -6.73 3.70
CA ARG A 40 8.50 -7.54 4.87
C ARG A 40 8.75 -9.00 4.54
N GLN A 41 9.56 -9.66 5.37
CA GLN A 41 9.69 -11.12 5.33
C GLN A 41 8.58 -11.72 6.19
N ILE A 42 7.83 -12.66 5.63
CA ILE A 42 6.77 -13.39 6.32
C ILE A 42 7.21 -14.84 6.43
N THR A 43 7.49 -15.27 7.65
CA THR A 43 7.71 -16.67 7.98
C THR A 43 6.35 -17.27 8.36
N PRO A 44 5.85 -18.29 7.63
CA PRO A 44 4.64 -19.00 7.99
C PRO A 44 4.75 -19.59 9.41
N LYS A 45 3.67 -19.51 10.19
CA LYS A 45 3.63 -20.14 11.53
C LYS A 45 3.79 -21.67 11.45
N ASP A 46 3.42 -22.27 10.33
CA ASP A 46 3.46 -23.72 10.09
C ASP A 46 4.85 -24.22 9.63
N GLY A 47 5.91 -23.41 9.77
CA GLY A 47 7.29 -23.83 9.45
C GLY A 47 7.62 -23.89 7.95
N GLY A 48 6.78 -23.31 7.09
CA GLY A 48 7.06 -23.19 5.66
C GLY A 48 8.17 -22.18 5.33
N GLU A 49 8.59 -22.15 4.07
CA GLU A 49 9.62 -21.22 3.59
C GLU A 49 9.20 -19.76 3.77
N ALA A 50 10.15 -18.93 4.22
CA ALA A 50 9.92 -17.51 4.38
C ALA A 50 9.66 -16.85 3.02
N ARG A 51 8.57 -16.10 2.92
CA ARG A 51 8.16 -15.41 1.70
C ARG A 51 8.42 -13.92 1.82
N LEU A 52 8.85 -13.31 0.73
CA LEU A 52 9.06 -11.86 0.67
C LEU A 52 7.76 -11.18 0.20
N LEU A 53 7.25 -10.28 1.04
CA LEU A 53 6.16 -9.39 0.72
C LEU A 53 6.70 -7.96 0.61
N VAL A 54 6.38 -7.25 -0.45
CA VAL A 54 6.63 -5.82 -0.56
C VAL A 54 5.30 -5.07 -0.51
N MET A 55 5.23 -4.10 0.38
CA MET A 55 4.12 -3.17 0.49
C MET A 55 4.49 -1.87 -0.21
N ILE A 56 3.63 -1.40 -1.10
CA ILE A 56 3.77 -0.15 -1.83
C ILE A 56 2.65 0.77 -1.38
N ASP A 57 3.03 1.92 -0.84
CA ASP A 57 2.11 2.95 -0.37
C ASP A 57 1.93 3.96 -1.50
N TRP A 58 0.71 4.02 -2.02
CA TRP A 58 0.29 4.95 -3.06
C TRP A 58 -0.43 6.14 -2.44
N GLN A 59 0.10 7.33 -2.62
CA GLN A 59 -0.62 8.55 -2.33
C GLN A 59 -1.66 8.81 -3.41
N VAL A 60 -2.93 8.89 -3.03
CA VAL A 60 -4.04 9.24 -3.93
C VAL A 60 -4.03 10.75 -4.18
N ASP A 61 -3.89 11.14 -5.44
CA ASP A 61 -3.92 12.53 -5.89
C ASP A 61 -5.32 12.90 -6.41
N ASP A 62 -6.28 12.99 -5.49
CA ASP A 62 -7.65 13.40 -5.76
C ASP A 62 -8.20 14.29 -4.63
N GLU A 63 -8.69 15.48 -4.98
CA GLU A 63 -9.18 16.46 -4.01
C GLU A 63 -10.50 16.03 -3.34
N ASN A 64 -11.36 15.30 -4.06
CA ASN A 64 -12.62 14.81 -3.51
C ASN A 64 -12.35 13.71 -2.48
N VAL A 65 -11.40 12.81 -2.76
CA VAL A 65 -10.99 11.77 -1.81
C VAL A 65 -10.39 12.38 -0.55
N ARG A 66 -9.57 13.44 -0.65
CA ARG A 66 -9.02 14.15 0.52
C ARG A 66 -10.12 14.80 1.37
N LYS A 67 -11.13 15.40 0.73
CA LYS A 67 -12.29 15.99 1.40
C LYS A 67 -13.14 14.95 2.12
N ILE A 68 -13.40 13.80 1.48
CA ILE A 68 -14.17 12.70 2.07
C ILE A 68 -13.41 12.10 3.26
N CYS A 69 -12.11 11.87 3.11
CA CYS A 69 -11.29 11.30 4.17
C CYS A 69 -10.91 12.29 5.28
N GLY A 70 -11.11 13.59 5.07
CA GLY A 70 -10.69 14.63 6.01
C GLY A 70 -9.18 14.60 6.31
N ARG A 71 -8.37 14.13 5.36
CA ARG A 71 -6.91 13.93 5.53
C ARG A 71 -6.15 14.64 4.42
N ASP A 72 -5.05 15.30 4.78
CA ASP A 72 -4.14 15.95 3.82
C ASP A 72 -3.52 14.96 2.83
N LYS A 73 -3.25 13.74 3.31
CA LYS A 73 -2.73 12.63 2.53
C LYS A 73 -3.58 11.39 2.72
N VAL A 74 -4.01 10.81 1.61
CA VAL A 74 -4.74 9.55 1.58
C VAL A 74 -3.84 8.51 0.95
N ILE A 75 -3.55 7.45 1.71
CA ILE A 75 -2.63 6.38 1.30
C ILE A 75 -3.41 5.10 1.04
N ALA A 76 -3.28 4.55 -0.16
CA ALA A 76 -3.76 3.22 -0.52
C ALA A 76 -2.59 2.25 -0.61
N GLN A 77 -2.70 1.07 0.02
CA GLN A 77 -1.61 0.11 0.06
C GLN A 77 -1.79 -1.00 -0.97
N GLN A 78 -0.72 -1.31 -1.70
CA GLN A 78 -0.61 -2.48 -2.56
C GLN A 78 0.33 -3.51 -1.96
N LYS A 79 -0.11 -4.76 -1.90
CA LYS A 79 0.69 -5.89 -1.41
C LYS A 79 1.17 -6.74 -2.59
N LEU A 80 2.49 -6.86 -2.75
CA LEU A 80 3.14 -7.66 -3.78
C LEU A 80 3.93 -8.79 -3.14
N TRP A 81 3.45 -10.01 -3.33
CA TRP A 81 4.23 -11.20 -3.01
C TRP A 81 5.27 -11.42 -4.10
N LEU A 82 6.53 -11.60 -3.68
CA LEU A 82 7.65 -11.78 -4.59
C LEU A 82 8.12 -13.23 -4.58
N ASP A 83 8.39 -13.73 -5.77
CA ASP A 83 9.14 -14.95 -6.00
C ASP A 83 10.64 -14.62 -5.93
N THR A 84 11.34 -15.25 -4.98
CA THR A 84 12.79 -15.13 -4.82
C THR A 84 13.48 -16.45 -5.11
N GLU A 85 14.68 -16.37 -5.68
CA GLU A 85 15.60 -17.51 -5.80
C GLU A 85 16.28 -17.83 -4.45
N PRO A 86 16.95 -18.98 -4.29
CA PRO A 86 17.60 -19.37 -3.03
C PRO A 86 18.65 -18.37 -2.51
N ASN A 87 19.24 -17.57 -3.39
CA ASN A 87 20.19 -16.51 -3.06
C ASN A 87 19.51 -15.18 -2.62
N GLY A 88 18.18 -15.15 -2.51
CA GLY A 88 17.40 -13.96 -2.16
C GLY A 88 17.19 -12.95 -3.28
N THR A 89 17.66 -13.23 -4.51
CA THR A 89 17.41 -12.38 -5.68
C THR A 89 16.01 -12.61 -6.26
N LEU A 90 15.50 -11.64 -7.02
CA LEU A 90 14.23 -11.79 -7.72
C LEU A 90 14.30 -12.94 -8.74
N SER A 91 13.36 -13.87 -8.65
CA SER A 91 13.19 -14.92 -9.66
C SER A 91 12.70 -14.31 -10.97
N THR A 92 13.43 -14.59 -12.06
CA THR A 92 13.09 -14.14 -13.41
C THR A 92 12.69 -15.35 -14.25
N GLY A 93 11.55 -15.28 -14.93
CA GLY A 93 11.04 -16.40 -15.72
C GLY A 93 9.56 -16.28 -16.05
N LYS A 94 9.07 -17.16 -16.94
CA LYS A 94 7.65 -17.17 -17.35
C LYS A 94 6.76 -17.45 -16.13
N GLY A 95 5.90 -16.48 -15.79
CA GLY A 95 4.94 -16.59 -14.68
C GLY A 95 5.47 -16.18 -13.31
N ARG A 96 6.77 -15.88 -13.16
CA ARG A 96 7.35 -15.39 -11.91
C ARG A 96 7.18 -13.88 -11.78
N ASN A 97 6.84 -13.40 -10.59
CA ASN A 97 6.73 -11.97 -10.29
C ASN A 97 5.82 -11.18 -11.26
N ALA A 98 4.77 -11.82 -11.79
CA ALA A 98 3.90 -11.20 -12.80
C ALA A 98 3.25 -9.89 -12.32
N HIS A 99 2.92 -9.78 -11.04
CA HIS A 99 2.38 -8.55 -10.46
C HIS A 99 3.40 -7.41 -10.41
N LEU A 100 4.67 -7.71 -10.10
CA LEU A 100 5.75 -6.73 -10.22
C LEU A 100 5.96 -6.32 -11.68
N GLY A 101 5.85 -7.26 -12.63
CA GLY A 101 5.88 -6.96 -14.06
C GLY A 101 4.78 -5.97 -14.47
N ARG A 102 3.53 -6.20 -14.04
CA ARG A 102 2.40 -5.27 -14.29
C ARG A 102 2.64 -3.89 -13.70
N LEU A 103 3.14 -3.81 -12.46
CA LEU A 103 3.51 -2.54 -11.83
C LEU A 103 4.56 -1.80 -12.66
N ARG A 104 5.66 -2.49 -12.99
CA ARG A 104 6.75 -1.90 -13.77
C ARG A 104 6.28 -1.49 -15.16
N GLU A 105 5.35 -2.22 -15.77
CA GLU A 105 4.76 -1.87 -17.06
C GLU A 105 3.95 -0.59 -16.96
N ALA A 106 3.11 -0.46 -15.91
CA ALA A 106 2.27 0.71 -15.68
C ALA A 106 3.08 2.00 -15.51
N VAL A 107 4.26 1.92 -14.89
CA VAL A 107 5.19 3.06 -14.75
C VAL A 107 6.26 3.12 -15.87
N GLY A 108 6.17 2.28 -16.91
CA GLY A 108 7.08 2.30 -18.06
C GLY A 108 8.51 1.80 -17.81
N GLN A 109 8.73 1.06 -16.72
CA GLN A 109 10.02 0.53 -16.25
C GLN A 109 10.23 -0.96 -16.55
N ASN A 110 9.30 -1.62 -17.22
CA ASN A 110 9.39 -3.04 -17.58
C ASN A 110 10.07 -3.26 -18.95
N LYS A 111 11.29 -2.74 -19.12
CA LYS A 111 12.03 -2.83 -20.39
C LYS A 111 13.11 -3.92 -20.32
N PRO A 112 13.13 -4.90 -21.23
CA PRO A 112 14.16 -5.94 -21.24
C PRO A 112 15.55 -5.34 -21.45
N GLY A 113 16.55 -5.89 -20.77
CA GLY A 113 17.95 -5.44 -20.88
C GLY A 113 18.27 -4.11 -20.20
N LYS A 114 17.30 -3.42 -19.58
CA LYS A 114 17.56 -2.20 -18.81
C LYS A 114 17.79 -2.52 -17.33
N PRO A 115 18.86 -1.98 -16.71
CA PRO A 115 19.03 -2.05 -15.26
C PRO A 115 17.81 -1.44 -14.55
N TRP A 116 17.39 -2.08 -13.47
CA TRP A 116 16.23 -1.65 -12.69
C TRP A 116 16.46 -1.88 -11.20
N SER A 117 16.02 -0.92 -10.38
CA SER A 117 16.04 -1.02 -8.92
C SER A 117 14.72 -0.50 -8.33
N TRP A 118 14.38 -0.97 -7.13
CA TRP A 118 13.18 -0.55 -6.40
C TRP A 118 13.10 0.97 -6.16
N SER A 119 14.24 1.62 -5.96
CA SER A 119 14.31 3.08 -5.79
C SER A 119 13.79 3.86 -7.00
N MET A 120 13.83 3.28 -8.21
CA MET A 120 13.31 3.92 -9.43
C MET A 120 11.77 4.04 -9.42
N LEU A 121 11.07 3.25 -8.60
CA LEU A 121 9.61 3.32 -8.47
C LEU A 121 9.15 4.51 -7.63
N LEU A 122 9.97 5.00 -6.70
CA LEU A 122 9.58 6.11 -5.84
C LEU A 122 9.29 7.37 -6.67
N GLY A 123 8.17 8.03 -6.36
CA GLY A 123 7.69 9.21 -7.08
C GLY A 123 7.07 8.94 -8.46
N GLN A 124 6.99 7.68 -8.91
CA GLN A 124 6.29 7.36 -10.15
C GLN A 124 4.79 7.51 -10.00
N VAL A 125 4.14 7.90 -11.10
CA VAL A 125 2.71 8.15 -11.18
C VAL A 125 2.05 7.11 -12.07
N ALA A 126 0.95 6.53 -11.61
CA ALA A 126 0.14 5.59 -12.39
C ALA A 126 -1.34 5.72 -12.03
N THR A 127 -2.20 5.17 -12.89
CA THR A 127 -3.61 5.00 -12.56
C THR A 127 -3.73 3.77 -11.66
N ILE A 128 -4.24 3.96 -10.45
CA ILE A 128 -4.50 2.90 -9.49
C ILE A 128 -6.00 2.63 -9.40
N LYS A 129 -6.37 1.36 -9.38
CA LYS A 129 -7.72 0.95 -9.04
C LYS A 129 -7.79 0.63 -7.55
N VAL A 130 -8.50 1.46 -6.82
CA VAL A 130 -8.75 1.28 -5.39
C VAL A 130 -10.08 0.54 -5.24
N THR A 131 -10.05 -0.54 -4.47
CA THR A 131 -11.25 -1.25 -4.03
C THR A 131 -11.25 -1.26 -2.51
N SER A 132 -12.39 -0.91 -1.91
CA SER A 132 -12.65 -1.16 -0.51
C SER A 132 -13.00 -2.65 -0.35
N GLU A 133 -12.16 -3.40 0.36
CA GLU A 133 -12.55 -4.71 0.88
C GLU A 133 -13.05 -4.46 2.31
N ALA A 134 -14.30 -4.84 2.61
CA ALA A 134 -14.77 -4.94 3.99
C ALA A 134 -13.90 -5.98 4.69
N GLY A 135 -13.23 -5.59 5.78
CA GLY A 135 -12.32 -6.49 6.50
C GLY A 135 -13.02 -7.80 6.86
N THR A 136 -12.45 -8.93 6.44
CA THR A 136 -12.88 -10.24 6.90
C THR A 136 -12.25 -10.55 8.26
N ASP A 137 -13.14 -10.67 9.24
CA ASP A 137 -13.03 -11.25 10.59
C ASP A 137 -12.66 -10.34 11.79
N GLU A 138 -13.44 -10.56 12.86
CA GLU A 138 -13.56 -9.93 14.20
C GLU A 138 -13.70 -8.40 14.36
N TYR A 139 -13.48 -7.60 13.31
CA TYR A 139 -13.69 -6.14 13.35
C TYR A 139 -14.52 -5.66 12.15
N GLU A 140 -15.83 -5.98 12.16
CA GLU A 140 -16.80 -5.38 11.25
C GLU A 140 -16.71 -3.84 11.31
N GLY A 141 -16.30 -3.20 10.22
CA GLY A 141 -16.27 -1.73 10.09
C GLY A 141 -14.91 -1.08 9.80
N ARG A 142 -13.81 -1.85 9.70
CA ARG A 142 -12.53 -1.32 9.18
C ARG A 142 -12.37 -1.63 7.69
N TYR A 143 -12.38 -0.59 6.87
CA TYR A 143 -12.06 -0.69 5.45
C TYR A 143 -10.55 -0.74 5.25
N PHE A 144 -10.07 -1.80 4.58
CA PHE A 144 -8.68 -1.84 4.10
C PHE A 144 -8.66 -1.44 2.63
N TYR A 145 -7.89 -0.40 2.31
CA TYR A 145 -7.70 0.03 0.93
C TYR A 145 -6.68 -0.85 0.25
N ARG A 146 -7.15 -1.66 -0.70
CA ARG A 146 -6.32 -2.53 -1.51
C ARG A 146 -6.29 -2.01 -2.94
N VAL A 147 -5.09 -1.79 -3.45
CA VAL A 147 -4.90 -1.58 -4.89
C VAL A 147 -4.94 -2.93 -5.59
N THR A 148 -5.98 -3.16 -6.39
CA THR A 148 -6.22 -4.43 -7.10
C THR A 148 -5.81 -4.39 -8.57
N GLY A 149 -5.63 -3.20 -9.14
CA GLY A 149 -5.15 -3.00 -10.50
C GLY A 149 -4.30 -1.74 -10.62
N VAL A 150 -3.27 -1.78 -11.47
CA VAL A 150 -2.45 -0.61 -11.82
C VAL A 150 -2.33 -0.58 -13.34
N THR A 151 -2.71 0.53 -13.96
CA THR A 151 -2.71 0.73 -15.41
C THR A 151 -1.89 1.96 -15.79
N LYS A 152 -1.40 1.98 -17.03
CA LYS A 152 -0.61 3.09 -17.57
C LYS A 152 -1.49 4.34 -17.67
N LYS A 153 -0.92 5.50 -17.32
CA LYS A 153 -1.55 6.81 -17.55
C LYS A 153 -1.69 7.12 -19.05
#